data_AF-A0A950IR07-F1
#
_entry.id   AF-A0A950IR07-F1
#
_cell.length_a   1.000
_cell.length_b   1.000
_cell.length_c   1.000
_cell.angle_alpha   90.00
_cell.angle_beta   90.00
_cell.angle_gamma   90.00
#
_symmetry.space_group_name_H-M   'P 1'
#
loop_
_entity.id
_entity.type
_entity.pdbx_description
1 polymer ?
#
loop_
_entity_poly.entity_id
_entity_poly.type
_entity_poly.pdbx_seq_one_letter_code
_entity_poly.pdbx_strand_id
1 'polypeptide(L)'
;MSFLGKEAREAQSKGSINSGGVFQKGDHMIVEVHGRDDKRFGGWAFFEFGNGKQAQAPLQPSPSPMSCYTCHREHGAVDTTFVQFYPTLRTVK
;
A
#
# COMPACT_ATOMS: atom_id res chain seq x y z
N MET A 1 12.91 5.40 10.95
CA MET A 1 12.28 5.75 9.67
C MET A 1 12.17 4.46 8.88
N SER A 2 10.94 4.04 8.59
CA SER A 2 10.67 2.81 7.84
C SER A 2 9.61 3.09 6.78
N PHE A 3 9.74 2.48 5.60
CA PHE A 3 8.80 2.64 4.50
C PHE A 3 8.47 1.28 3.88
N LEU A 4 7.20 1.11 3.51
CA LEU A 4 6.70 0.02 2.70
C LEU A 4 6.02 0.62 1.47
N GLY A 5 6.44 0.19 0.28
CA GLY A 5 5.83 0.57 -0.99
C GLY A 5 4.96 -0.56 -1.55
N LYS A 6 3.77 -0.22 -2.04
CA LYS A 6 2.90 -1.10 -2.82
C LYS A 6 2.75 -0.50 -4.22
N GLU A 7 3.19 -1.24 -5.23
CA GLU A 7 2.98 -0.88 -6.63
C GLU A 7 1.71 -1.55 -7.12
N ALA A 8 0.70 -0.75 -7.48
CA ALA A 8 -0.49 -1.25 -8.14
C ALA A 8 -0.26 -1.31 -9.66
N ARG A 9 -0.65 -2.44 -10.25
CA ARG A 9 -0.62 -2.70 -11.69
C ARG A 9 -2.00 -3.09 -12.17
N GLU A 10 -2.27 -2.85 -13.45
CA GLU A 10 -3.55 -3.19 -14.06
C GLU A 10 -3.85 -4.70 -13.89
N ALA A 11 -5.10 -5.03 -13.60
CA ALA A 11 -5.59 -6.40 -13.51
C ALA A 11 -6.21 -6.85 -14.84
N GLN A 12 -5.89 -8.05 -15.31
CA GLN A 12 -6.41 -8.62 -16.56
C GLN A 12 -6.83 -10.09 -16.38
N SER A 13 -7.86 -10.52 -17.11
CA SER A 13 -8.39 -11.90 -17.07
C SER A 13 -8.34 -12.64 -18.43
N LYS A 14 -7.92 -11.95 -19.50
CA LYS A 14 -7.79 -12.49 -20.86
C LYS A 14 -6.50 -11.99 -21.47
N GLY A 15 -5.63 -12.84 -22.02
CA GLY A 15 -4.35 -12.41 -22.62
C GLY A 15 -3.11 -13.09 -22.06
N SER A 16 -3.30 -14.17 -21.29
CA SER A 16 -2.26 -15.11 -20.86
C SER A 16 -2.69 -16.53 -21.29
N ILE A 17 -1.74 -17.46 -21.36
CA ILE A 17 -2.06 -18.91 -21.44
C ILE A 17 -2.83 -19.38 -20.21
N ASN A 18 -2.78 -18.62 -19.11
CA ASN A 18 -3.63 -18.83 -17.96
C ASN A 18 -5.10 -18.56 -18.34
N SER A 19 -5.92 -19.60 -18.28
CA SER A 19 -7.34 -19.59 -18.63
C SER A 19 -8.28 -19.33 -17.44
N GLY A 20 -7.74 -19.08 -16.25
CA GLY A 20 -8.53 -18.81 -15.03
C GLY A 20 -7.97 -17.71 -14.15
N GLY A 21 -8.87 -16.98 -13.48
CA GLY A 21 -8.53 -15.94 -12.51
C GLY A 21 -8.15 -14.59 -13.14
N VAL A 22 -7.45 -13.78 -12.35
CA VAL A 22 -7.00 -12.43 -12.71
C VAL A 22 -5.50 -12.33 -12.42
N PHE A 23 -4.75 -11.71 -13.33
CA PHE A 23 -3.31 -11.53 -13.22
C PHE A 23 -2.91 -10.08 -13.49
N GLN A 24 -1.72 -9.70 -13.03
CA GLN A 24 -1.17 -8.37 -13.26
C GLN A 24 -0.69 -8.22 -14.70
N LYS A 25 -1.08 -7.12 -15.35
CA LYS A 25 -0.62 -6.69 -16.67
C LYS A 25 0.33 -5.50 -16.55
N GLY A 26 1.16 -5.31 -17.57
CA GLY A 26 2.37 -4.49 -17.58
C GLY A 26 2.25 -3.04 -17.08
N ASP A 27 1.14 -2.35 -17.28
CA ASP A 27 1.09 -0.91 -16.99
C ASP A 27 1.06 -0.64 -15.47
N HIS A 28 2.00 0.20 -15.05
CA HIS A 28 2.04 0.76 -13.71
C HIS A 28 0.89 1.76 -13.55
N MET A 29 0.13 1.61 -12.46
CA MET A 29 -1.01 2.48 -12.18
C MET A 29 -0.63 3.53 -11.14
N ILE A 30 -0.21 3.06 -9.96
CA ILE A 30 0.03 3.92 -8.81
C ILE A 30 1.05 3.27 -7.86
N VAL A 31 1.82 4.08 -7.15
CA VAL A 31 2.59 3.63 -5.99
C VAL A 31 1.97 4.21 -4.74
N GLU A 32 1.64 3.35 -3.80
CA GLU A 32 1.22 3.73 -2.45
C GLU A 32 2.37 3.47 -1.49
N VAL A 33 2.69 4.44 -0.63
CA VAL A 33 3.75 4.29 0.37
C VAL A 33 3.16 4.48 1.76
N HIS A 34 3.41 3.51 2.63
CA HIS A 34 3.10 3.55 4.05
C HIS A 34 4.43 3.70 4.81
N GLY A 35 4.61 4.82 5.52
CA GLY A 35 5.86 5.15 6.19
C GLY A 35 5.67 5.58 7.64
N ARG A 36 6.65 5.24 8.49
CA ARG A 36 6.73 5.74 9.87
C ARG A 36 7.98 6.59 10.08
N ASP A 37 7.74 7.81 10.54
CA ASP A 37 8.76 8.71 11.06
C ASP A 37 8.16 9.55 12.17
N ASP A 38 8.52 9.23 13.42
CA ASP A 38 8.02 9.94 14.59
C ASP A 38 8.48 11.41 14.62
N LYS A 39 9.63 11.74 14.02
CA LYS A 39 10.15 13.13 13.97
C LYS A 39 9.47 13.97 12.90
N ARG A 40 9.14 13.38 11.74
CA ARG A 40 8.56 14.12 10.61
C ARG A 40 7.04 14.14 10.62
N PHE A 41 6.41 13.05 11.04
CA PHE A 41 4.96 12.85 10.91
C PHE A 41 4.26 12.62 12.25
N GLY A 42 5.01 12.50 13.36
CA GLY A 42 4.45 12.10 14.64
C GLY A 42 3.93 10.66 14.67
N GLY A 43 4.38 9.82 13.72
CA GLY A 43 3.95 8.44 13.58
C GLY A 43 3.87 8.01 12.12
N TRP A 44 2.71 7.47 11.73
CA TRP A 44 2.45 6.93 10.41
C TRP A 44 1.98 7.99 9.42
N ALA A 45 2.39 7.85 8.17
CA ALA A 45 1.97 8.65 7.03
C ALA A 45 1.74 7.76 5.81
N PHE A 46 0.68 8.05 5.07
CA PHE A 46 0.34 7.39 3.80
C PHE A 46 0.54 8.35 2.65
N PHE A 47 1.13 7.87 1.57
CA PHE A 47 1.38 8.63 0.35
C PHE A 47 0.88 7.86 -0.85
N GLU A 48 0.44 8.58 -1.87
CA GLU A 48 -0.02 8.00 -3.12
C GLU A 48 0.63 8.78 -4.28
N PHE A 49 1.22 8.06 -5.22
CA PHE A 49 1.97 8.60 -6.36
C PHE A 49 1.40 8.01 -7.65
N GLY A 50 0.64 8.79 -8.41
CA GLY A 50 0.01 8.37 -9.67
C GLY A 50 0.30 9.30 -10.85
N ASN A 51 0.20 8.79 -12.07
CA ASN A 51 0.26 9.56 -13.33
C ASN A 51 1.44 10.54 -13.46
N GLY A 52 2.64 10.13 -13.01
CA GLY A 52 3.84 10.97 -13.07
C GLY A 52 3.82 12.20 -12.14
N LYS A 53 2.84 12.30 -11.23
CA LYS A 53 2.77 13.38 -10.24
C LYS A 53 3.50 12.99 -8.95
N GLN A 54 4.26 13.94 -8.41
CA GLN A 54 4.84 13.82 -7.06
C GLN A 54 3.72 13.88 -6.03
N ALA A 55 3.76 13.02 -5.01
CA ALA A 55 2.93 13.20 -3.82
C ALA A 55 3.44 14.45 -3.09
N GLN A 56 2.62 15.49 -3.02
CA GLN A 56 3.00 16.78 -2.44
C GLN A 56 2.86 16.79 -0.91
N ALA A 57 2.03 15.90 -0.36
CA ALA A 57 1.76 15.78 1.07
C ALA A 57 1.27 14.35 1.40
N PRO A 58 1.40 13.89 2.65
CA PRO A 58 0.73 12.67 3.09
C PRO A 58 -0.80 12.84 2.99
N LEU A 59 -1.47 11.74 2.66
CA LEU A 59 -2.91 11.64 2.71
C LEU A 59 -3.38 12.05 4.11
N GLN A 60 -4.37 12.93 4.15
CA GLN A 60 -4.93 13.41 5.41
C GLN A 60 -5.82 12.32 6.03
N PRO A 61 -5.79 12.15 7.36
CA PRO A 61 -6.78 11.35 8.05
C PRO A 61 -8.19 11.88 7.73
N SER A 62 -9.01 11.07 7.06
CA SER A 62 -10.41 11.41 6.76
C SER A 62 -11.33 10.75 7.79
N PRO A 63 -12.37 11.45 8.29
CA PRO A 63 -13.39 10.87 9.17
C PRO A 63 -14.27 9.83 8.46
N SER A 64 -14.11 9.64 7.14
CA SER A 64 -14.78 8.56 6.41
C SER A 64 -14.22 7.19 6.82
N PRO A 65 -15.09 6.16 7.02
CA PRO A 65 -14.70 4.83 7.46
C PRO A 65 -13.80 4.05 6.47
N MET A 66 -13.57 4.56 5.25
CA MET A 66 -12.62 4.00 4.27
C MET A 66 -11.36 4.87 4.08
N SER A 67 -10.81 5.46 5.14
CA SER A 67 -9.49 6.11 5.09
C SER A 67 -8.35 5.09 5.32
N CYS A 68 -7.20 5.28 4.64
CA CYS A 68 -6.02 4.40 4.75
C CYS A 68 -5.63 4.13 6.21
N TYR A 69 -5.69 5.16 7.05
CA TYR A 69 -5.34 5.07 8.48
C TYR A 69 -6.24 4.12 9.27
N THR A 70 -7.55 4.18 9.09
CA THR A 70 -8.51 3.38 9.89
C THR A 70 -8.39 1.91 9.52
N CYS A 71 -8.42 1.58 8.23
CA CYS A 71 -8.30 0.21 7.74
C CYS A 71 -6.97 -0.45 8.16
N HIS A 72 -5.86 0.27 8.02
CA HIS A 72 -4.55 -0.25 8.41
C HIS A 72 -4.42 -0.43 9.93
N ARG A 73 -5.00 0.45 10.73
CA ARG A 73 -5.01 0.32 12.19
C ARG A 73 -5.84 -0.88 12.66
N GLU A 74 -6.98 -1.13 12.02
CA GLU A 74 -7.91 -2.19 12.44
C GLU A 74 -7.50 -3.59 11.98
N HIS A 75 -6.75 -3.71 10.87
CA HIS A 75 -6.50 -5.00 10.23
C HIS A 75 -5.03 -5.32 9.95
N GLY A 76 -4.11 -4.35 10.11
CA GLY A 76 -2.68 -4.61 10.01
C GLY A 76 -2.21 -5.50 11.16
N ALA A 77 -1.53 -6.62 10.86
CA ALA A 77 -1.14 -7.59 11.89
C ALA A 77 0.01 -7.11 12.79
N VAL A 78 0.87 -6.21 12.30
CA VAL A 78 1.99 -5.64 13.08
C VAL A 78 2.13 -4.19 12.68
N ASP A 79 2.04 -3.25 13.63
CA ASP A 79 2.38 -1.85 13.41
C ASP A 79 1.71 -1.26 12.14
N THR A 80 0.37 -1.35 12.09
CA THR A 80 -0.49 -0.92 10.96
C THR A 80 -0.12 -1.51 9.59
N THR A 81 0.71 -2.56 9.56
CA THR A 81 1.22 -3.22 8.36
C THR A 81 0.65 -4.63 8.23
N PHE A 82 0.22 -4.98 7.01
CA PHE A 82 -0.39 -6.27 6.70
C PHE A 82 0.65 -7.40 6.51
N VAL A 83 1.53 -7.61 7.49
CA VAL A 83 2.59 -8.65 7.43
C VAL A 83 2.06 -10.08 7.27
N GLN A 84 0.78 -10.32 7.56
CA GLN A 84 0.13 -11.60 7.26
C GLN A 84 0.14 -11.95 5.77
N PHE A 85 0.33 -10.99 4.85
CA PHE A 85 0.42 -11.22 3.41
C PHE A 85 1.84 -11.15 2.85
N TYR A 86 2.86 -10.97 3.70
CA TYR A 86 4.27 -10.93 3.30
C TYR A 86 5.03 -12.13 3.90
N PRO A 87 5.06 -13.30 3.23
CA PRO A 87 5.70 -14.51 3.77
C PRO A 87 7.15 -14.30 4.19
N THR A 88 7.90 -13.46 3.46
CA THR A 88 9.29 -13.12 3.76
C THR A 88 9.46 -12.27 5.01
N LEU A 89 8.42 -11.54 5.44
CA LEU A 89 8.44 -10.75 6.69
C LEU A 89 7.85 -11.50 7.88
N ARG A 90 7.14 -12.62 7.65
CA ARG A 90 6.55 -13.42 8.73
C ARG A 90 7.58 -14.07 9.65
N THR A 91 8.78 -14.36 9.16
CA THR A 91 9.84 -15.05 9.90
C THR A 91 10.72 -14.12 10.73
N VAL A 92 10.52 -12.81 10.63
CA VAL A 92 11.40 -11.78 11.23
C VAL A 92 10.77 -11.17 12.48
N LYS A 93 9.89 -11.91 13.16
CA LYS A 93 9.28 -11.51 14.43
C LYS A 93 10.25 -11.63 15.59
#